data_AF-A0A7V3KDQ4-F1
#
_entry.id   AF-A0A7V3KDQ4-F1
#
_cell.length_a   1.000
_cell.length_b   1.000
_cell.length_c   1.000
_cell.angle_alpha   90.00
_cell.angle_beta   90.00
_cell.angle_gamma   90.00
#
_symmetry.space_group_name_H-M   'P 1'
#
loop_
_entity.id
_entity.type
_entity.pdbx_description
1 polymer ?
#
loop_
_entity_poly.entity_id
_entity_poly.type
_entity_poly.pdbx_seq_one_letter_code
_entity_poly.pdbx_strand_id
1 'polypeptide(L)' 'GCQFHPEFKSRPWSPHPLFREFIKASLFHKRTSSKKAR' A
#
# COMPACT_ATOMS: atom_id res chain seq x y z
N GLY A 1 22.23 -9.70 3.37
CA GLY A 1 20.83 -10.07 3.06
C GLY A 1 20.54 -9.65 1.64
N CYS A 2 19.97 -10.54 0.83
CA CYS A 2 19.52 -10.17 -0.51
C CYS A 2 18.18 -9.44 -0.39
N GLN A 3 18.12 -8.19 -0.84
CA GLN A 3 16.86 -7.46 -0.92
C GLN A 3 16.08 -8.00 -2.11
N PHE A 4 14.94 -8.64 -1.87
CA PHE A 4 14.03 -9.02 -2.94
C PHE A 4 13.38 -7.76 -3.51
N HIS A 5 13.28 -7.67 -4.84
CA HIS A 5 12.63 -6.58 -5.56
C HIS A 5 11.17 -6.97 -5.91
N PRO A 6 10.18 -6.68 -5.04
CA PRO A 6 8.77 -7.00 -5.30
C PRO A 6 8.19 -6.21 -6.49
N GLU A 7 8.83 -5.10 -6.86
CA GLU A 7 8.51 -4.32 -8.06
C GLU A 7 8.54 -5.15 -9.34
N PHE A 8 9.54 -6.03 -9.51
CA PHE A 8 9.64 -6.88 -10.70
C PHE A 8 8.57 -7.99 -10.77
N LYS A 9 7.86 -8.25 -9.67
CA LYS A 9 6.76 -9.22 -9.60
C LYS A 9 5.38 -8.57 -9.65
N SER A 10 5.29 -7.24 -9.65
CA SER A 10 4.02 -6.52 -9.70
C SER A 10 3.52 -6.38 -11.14
N ARG A 11 2.25 -6.70 -11.40
CA ARG A 11 1.61 -6.58 -12.72
C ARG A 11 0.32 -5.77 -12.60
N PRO A 12 -0.16 -5.09 -13.67
CA PRO A 12 -1.35 -4.26 -13.59
C PRO A 12 -2.60 -4.99 -13.07
N TRP A 13 -2.80 -6.24 -13.49
CA TRP A 13 -3.91 -7.11 -13.07
C TRP A 13 -3.61 -7.97 -11.83
N SER A 14 -2.38 -7.93 -11.33
CA SER A 14 -1.97 -8.68 -10.14
C SER A 14 -0.90 -7.86 -9.39
N PRO A 15 -1.30 -6.74 -8.75
CA PRO A 15 -0.36 -5.92 -8.01
C PRO A 15 0.20 -6.71 -6.82
N HIS A 16 1.49 -6.51 -6.53
CA HIS A 16 2.12 -7.22 -5.41
C HIS A 16 1.43 -6.82 -4.08
N PRO A 17 1.12 -7.79 -3.18
CA PRO A 17 0.38 -7.52 -1.95
C PRO A 17 0.97 -6.40 -1.10
N LEU A 18 2.31 -6.31 -1.04
CA LEU A 18 3.02 -5.24 -0.33
C LEU A 18 2.54 -3.84 -0.74
N PHE A 19 2.53 -3.55 -2.04
CA PHE A 19 2.14 -2.23 -2.55
C PHE A 19 0.64 -2.00 -2.39
N ARG A 20 -0.18 -3.03 -2.64
CA ARG A 20 -1.64 -2.94 -2.50
C ARG A 20 -2.06 -2.61 -1.07
N GLU A 21 -1.54 -3.35 -0.09
CA GLU A 21 -1.90 -3.15 1.31
C GLU A 21 -1.33 -1.85 1.88
N PHE A 22 -0.13 -1.43 1.44
CA PHE A 22 0.45 -0.13 1.82
C PHE A 22 -0.45 1.04 1.39
N ILE A 23 -0.91 1.04 0.13
CA ILE A 23 -1.81 2.09 -0.38
C ILE A 23 -3.15 2.05 0.36
N LYS A 24 -3.70 0.86 0.61
CA LYS A 24 -4.96 0.68 1.35
C LYS A 24 -4.85 1.23 2.78
N ALA A 25 -3.77 0.93 3.50
CA ALA A 25 -3.51 1.45 4.84
C ALA A 25 -3.37 2.98 4.83
N SER A 26 -2.69 3.53 3.83
CA SER A 26 -2.52 4.98 3.65
C SER A 26 -3.86 5.69 3.42
N LEU A 27 -4.72 5.13 2.56
CA LEU A 27 -6.07 5.64 2.33
C LEU A 27 -6.94 5.56 3.58
N PHE A 28 -6.86 4.45 4.33
CA PHE A 28 -7.56 4.31 5.60
C PHE A 28 -7.11 5.38 6.59
N HIS A 29 -5.80 5.55 6.77
CA HIS A 29 -5.23 6.57 7.65
C HIS A 29 -5.68 7.99 7.26
N LYS A 30 -5.67 8.33 5.96
CA LYS A 30 -6.17 9.63 5.46
C LYS A 30 -7.65 9.85 5.78
N ARG A 31 -8.47 8.81 5.67
CA ARG A 31 -9.92 8.89 5.94
C ARG A 31 -10.22 9.00 7.43
N THR A 32 -9.42 8.35 8.28
CA THR A 32 -9.61 8.40 9.74
C THR A 32 -9.00 9.66 10.35
N SER A 33 -7.87 10.15 9.86
CA SER A 33 -7.24 11.39 10.33
C SER A 33 -8.11 12.62 10.08
N SER A 34 -8.80 12.69 8.93
CA SER A 34 -9.74 13.79 8.62
C SER A 34 -10.97 13.81 9.54
N LYS A 35 -11.31 12.68 10.18
CA LYS A 35 -12.42 12.60 11.16
C LYS A 35 -11.98 12.95 12.59
N LYS A 36 -10.67 12.90 12.88
CA LYS A 36 -10.12 13.23 14.21
C LYS A 36 -9.89 14.74 14.39
N ALA A 37 -9.89 15.50 13.29
CA ALA A 37 -9.73 16.96 13.29
C ALA A 37 -11.07 17.74 13.29
N ARG A 38 -12.22 17.05 13.42
CA ARG A 38 -13.56 17.64 13.55
C ARG A 38 -14.17 17.19 14.87
#